data_AF-A0A2T5MKG5-F1
#
_entry.id   AF-A0A2T5MKG5-F1
#
_cell.length_a   1.000
_cell.length_b   1.000
_cell.length_c   1.000
_cell.angle_alpha   90.00
_cell.angle_beta   90.00
_cell.angle_gamma   90.00
#
_symmetry.space_group_name_H-M   'P 1'
#
loop_
_entity.id
_entity.type
_entity.pdbx_description
1 polymer ?
#
loop_
_entity_poly.entity_id
_entity_poly.type
_entity_poly.pdbx_seq_one_letter_code
_entity_poly.pdbx_strand_id
1 'polypeptide(L)'
;MFIKLSNAIALAVAIALAGGCATNDGYHKAFAAESAIKGNHQTFAAPLDQTFRAVKITLIRQGFTMESADPSSGLIKATRNFQDPVEKDVSYNIVATADVNAEDENSIVTIAASQQTILHREWHTWWKLLWIIPIFPTGTEYQTVVTKEGNVTDAAFYKDFFASVSTAVDASIAAAKAKALKLAAEKAEADAAAAAAVKAAAEAKAVAEAAAKAAAESAAESAAEPVAPTSDATQPVAPVVEGVSASPVVTPAQVDSTPAASAPAPAAAP
;
A
#
# COMPACT_ATOMS: atom_id res chain seq x y z
N MET A 1 -70.14 21.35 43.14
CA MET A 1 -69.36 20.09 43.24
C MET A 1 -68.65 19.72 41.92
N PHE A 2 -68.37 20.68 41.02
CA PHE A 2 -67.84 20.41 39.66
C PHE A 2 -66.35 20.78 39.45
N ILE A 3 -65.71 21.42 40.43
CA ILE A 3 -64.35 21.98 40.25
C ILE A 3 -63.25 20.94 40.55
N LYS A 4 -63.55 19.85 41.26
CA LYS A 4 -62.55 18.84 41.63
C LYS A 4 -62.29 17.77 40.56
N LEU A 5 -63.13 17.67 39.53
CA LEU A 5 -63.01 16.63 38.49
C LEU A 5 -62.05 17.03 37.36
N SER A 6 -61.90 18.33 37.06
CA SER A 6 -61.02 18.81 35.97
C SER A 6 -59.53 18.66 36.29
N ASN A 7 -59.11 18.79 37.55
CA ASN A 7 -57.69 18.68 37.92
C ASN A 7 -57.18 17.24 37.94
N ALA A 8 -58.05 16.25 38.16
CA ALA A 8 -57.68 14.84 38.15
C ALA A 8 -57.44 14.31 36.72
N ILE A 9 -58.20 14.81 35.75
CA ILE A 9 -58.05 14.43 34.32
C ILE A 9 -56.80 15.08 33.72
N ALA A 10 -56.52 16.35 34.07
CA ALA A 10 -55.33 17.05 33.60
C ALA A 10 -54.02 16.39 34.10
N LEU A 11 -54.01 15.85 35.32
CA LEU A 11 -52.85 15.16 35.88
C LEU A 11 -52.64 13.74 35.28
N ALA A 12 -53.73 13.05 34.91
CA ALA A 12 -53.64 11.73 34.28
C ALA A 12 -53.12 11.79 32.83
N VAL A 13 -53.42 12.86 32.08
CA VAL A 13 -52.91 13.08 30.72
C VAL A 13 -51.42 13.45 30.72
N ALA A 14 -50.95 14.16 31.75
CA ALA A 14 -49.54 14.54 31.87
C ALA A 14 -48.61 13.34 32.15
N ILE A 15 -49.10 12.29 32.82
CA ILE A 15 -48.31 11.09 33.15
C ILE A 15 -48.25 10.10 31.97
N ALA A 16 -49.25 10.11 31.08
CA ALA A 16 -49.26 9.28 29.87
C ALA A 16 -48.27 9.74 28.78
N LEU A 17 -47.76 10.99 28.86
CA LEU A 17 -46.79 11.54 27.90
C LEU A 17 -45.32 11.32 28.32
N ALA A 18 -45.07 10.72 29.49
CA ALA A 18 -43.72 10.42 29.99
C ALA A 18 -43.24 8.98 29.69
N GLY A 19 -44.06 8.16 29.02
CA GLY A 19 -43.77 6.75 28.72
C GLY A 19 -42.99 6.50 27.41
N GLY A 20 -42.49 7.54 26.75
CA GLY A 20 -41.64 7.43 25.56
C GLY A 20 -40.21 7.04 25.91
N CYS A 21 -40.01 5.95 26.65
CA CYS A 21 -38.71 5.29 26.71
C CYS A 21 -38.42 4.78 25.30
N ALA A 22 -37.56 5.49 24.57
CA ALA A 22 -36.95 5.00 23.36
C ALA A 22 -36.19 3.69 23.68
N THR A 23 -36.81 2.55 23.41
CA THR A 23 -36.09 1.29 23.22
C THR A 23 -35.20 1.50 22.00
N ASN A 24 -33.94 1.84 22.26
CA ASN A 24 -32.91 1.98 21.25
C ASN A 24 -32.52 0.57 20.76
N ASP A 25 -33.35 0.00 19.88
CA ASP A 25 -33.12 -1.30 19.22
C ASP A 25 -31.97 -1.26 18.19
N GLY A 26 -31.29 -0.11 18.04
CA GLY A 26 -30.33 0.12 16.96
C GLY A 26 -29.17 -0.87 16.95
N TYR A 27 -28.53 -1.11 18.10
CA TYR A 27 -27.35 -1.98 18.16
C TYR A 27 -27.70 -3.47 18.21
N HIS A 28 -28.89 -3.84 18.71
CA HIS A 28 -29.31 -5.24 18.78
C HIS A 28 -29.44 -5.89 17.38
N LYS A 29 -29.64 -5.06 16.35
CA LYS A 29 -29.68 -5.48 14.95
C LYS A 29 -28.32 -5.40 14.26
N ALA A 30 -27.27 -4.87 14.90
CA ALA A 30 -25.96 -4.68 14.26
C ALA A 30 -25.32 -6.00 13.80
N PHE A 31 -25.60 -7.09 14.51
CA PHE A 31 -25.13 -8.45 14.19
C PHE A 31 -26.22 -9.34 13.58
N ALA A 32 -27.41 -8.79 13.31
CA ALA A 32 -28.48 -9.54 12.68
C ALA A 32 -28.14 -9.79 11.20
N ALA A 33 -28.47 -10.98 10.68
CA ALA A 33 -28.13 -11.37 9.30
C ALA A 33 -28.77 -10.44 8.26
N GLU A 34 -29.90 -9.82 8.60
CA GLU A 34 -30.62 -8.83 7.79
C GLU A 34 -29.84 -7.53 7.61
N SER A 35 -28.97 -7.19 8.57
CA SER A 35 -28.10 -6.02 8.54
C SER A 35 -26.76 -6.29 7.86
N ALA A 36 -26.49 -7.54 7.48
CA ALA A 36 -25.25 -7.91 6.80
C ALA A 36 -25.22 -7.32 5.38
N ILE A 37 -24.10 -6.71 5.02
CA ILE A 37 -23.89 -6.17 3.69
C ILE A 37 -23.72 -7.33 2.71
N LYS A 38 -24.67 -7.49 1.80
CA LYS A 38 -24.66 -8.59 0.82
C LYS A 38 -23.64 -8.32 -0.29
N GLY A 39 -22.84 -9.33 -0.61
CA GLY A 39 -21.90 -9.27 -1.73
C GLY A 39 -20.70 -8.36 -1.48
N ASN A 40 -20.38 -8.07 -0.21
CA ASN A 40 -19.25 -7.25 0.19
C ASN A 40 -17.92 -8.01 0.25
N HIS A 41 -17.90 -9.27 -0.19
CA HIS A 41 -16.72 -10.11 -0.21
C HIS A 41 -16.64 -10.93 -1.50
N GLN A 42 -15.42 -11.22 -1.96
CA GLN A 42 -15.16 -12.11 -3.09
C GLN A 42 -13.81 -12.81 -2.94
N THR A 43 -13.76 -14.09 -3.30
CA THR A 43 -12.53 -14.88 -3.39
C THR A 43 -11.90 -14.75 -4.78
N PHE A 44 -10.59 -14.55 -4.82
CA PHE A 44 -9.77 -14.45 -6.02
C PHE A 44 -8.77 -15.60 -6.08
N ALA A 45 -8.62 -16.20 -7.26
CA ALA A 45 -7.62 -17.24 -7.54
C ALA A 45 -6.22 -16.64 -7.73
N ALA A 46 -5.75 -15.90 -6.73
CA ALA A 46 -4.44 -15.28 -6.71
C ALA A 46 -3.88 -15.21 -5.27
N PRO A 47 -2.55 -15.25 -5.09
CA PRO A 47 -1.92 -15.09 -3.78
C PRO A 47 -2.22 -13.73 -3.15
N LEU A 48 -2.18 -13.70 -1.81
CA LEU A 48 -2.42 -12.51 -0.98
C LEU A 48 -1.73 -11.24 -1.52
N ASP A 49 -0.42 -11.32 -1.78
CA ASP A 49 0.38 -10.18 -2.24
C ASP A 49 -0.10 -9.60 -3.58
N GLN A 50 -0.56 -10.45 -4.48
CA GLN A 50 -1.03 -10.03 -5.80
C GLN A 50 -2.40 -9.36 -5.67
N THR A 51 -3.32 -9.97 -4.92
CA THR A 51 -4.65 -9.44 -4.69
C THR A 51 -4.60 -8.13 -3.90
N PHE A 52 -3.76 -8.04 -2.87
CA PHE A 52 -3.56 -6.81 -2.10
C PHE A 52 -3.09 -5.66 -3.00
N ARG A 53 -2.12 -5.91 -3.90
CA ARG A 53 -1.68 -4.92 -4.89
C ARG A 53 -2.80 -4.55 -5.89
N ALA A 54 -3.57 -5.54 -6.35
CA ALA A 54 -4.69 -5.31 -7.27
C ALA A 54 -5.79 -4.44 -6.65
N VAL A 55 -6.12 -4.67 -5.38
CA VAL A 55 -7.06 -3.83 -4.61
C VAL A 55 -6.55 -2.39 -4.51
N LYS A 56 -5.28 -2.19 -4.14
CA LYS A 56 -4.66 -0.85 -4.10
C LYS A 56 -4.75 -0.13 -5.44
N ILE A 57 -4.37 -0.81 -6.53
CA ILE A 57 -4.42 -0.24 -7.89
C ILE A 57 -5.86 0.13 -8.26
N THR A 58 -6.82 -0.72 -7.91
CA THR A 58 -8.24 -0.48 -8.18
C THR A 58 -8.76 0.76 -7.48
N LEU A 59 -8.50 0.89 -6.16
CA LEU A 59 -8.90 2.06 -5.38
C LEU A 59 -8.29 3.35 -5.95
N ILE A 60 -6.99 3.34 -6.24
CA ILE A 60 -6.29 4.49 -6.84
C ILE A 60 -6.88 4.86 -8.20
N ARG A 61 -7.15 3.88 -9.07
CA ARG A 61 -7.76 4.12 -10.40
C ARG A 61 -9.17 4.69 -10.30
N GLN A 62 -9.92 4.33 -9.26
CA GLN A 62 -11.24 4.88 -8.98
C GLN A 62 -11.21 6.26 -8.31
N GLY A 63 -10.01 6.85 -8.13
CA GLY A 63 -9.83 8.18 -7.58
C GLY A 63 -9.86 8.25 -6.05
N PHE A 64 -9.65 7.12 -5.36
CA PHE A 64 -9.43 7.14 -3.91
C PHE A 64 -8.00 7.52 -3.56
N THR A 65 -7.86 8.32 -2.51
CA THR A 65 -6.61 8.62 -1.82
C THR A 65 -6.37 7.57 -0.75
N MET A 66 -5.18 6.98 -0.72
CA MET A 66 -4.81 5.98 0.26
C MET A 66 -4.50 6.64 1.61
N GLU A 67 -5.19 6.23 2.69
CA GLU A 67 -4.89 6.69 4.05
C GLU A 67 -3.93 5.74 4.76
N SER A 68 -4.20 4.44 4.67
CA SER A 68 -3.33 3.39 5.18
C SER A 68 -3.40 2.16 4.26
N ALA A 69 -2.27 1.46 4.16
CA ALA A 69 -2.21 0.18 3.47
C ALA A 69 -1.12 -0.65 4.14
N ASP A 70 -1.54 -1.59 4.97
CA ASP A 70 -0.65 -2.46 5.70
C ASP A 70 -0.69 -3.87 5.09
N PRO A 71 0.40 -4.29 4.40
CA PRO A 71 0.44 -5.62 3.79
C PRO A 71 0.50 -6.74 4.83
N SER A 72 0.87 -6.45 6.09
CA SER A 72 0.97 -7.47 7.14
C SER A 72 -0.40 -7.85 7.72
N SER A 73 -1.28 -6.86 7.92
CA SER A 73 -2.67 -7.10 8.33
C SER A 73 -3.62 -7.33 7.16
N GLY A 74 -3.21 -7.04 5.92
CA GLY A 74 -4.11 -7.11 4.76
C GLY A 74 -5.09 -5.93 4.68
N LEU A 75 -5.01 -4.98 5.61
CA LEU A 75 -5.94 -3.87 5.74
C LEU A 75 -5.55 -2.70 4.83
N ILE A 76 -6.53 -2.20 4.11
CA ILE A 76 -6.44 -1.02 3.25
C ILE A 76 -7.55 -0.05 3.63
N LYS A 77 -7.18 1.18 3.97
CA LYS A 77 -8.12 2.28 4.18
C LYS A 77 -7.87 3.37 3.14
N ALA A 78 -8.92 3.78 2.46
CA ALA A 78 -8.85 4.80 1.43
C ALA A 78 -10.07 5.73 1.47
N THR A 79 -9.88 6.97 1.07
CA THR A 79 -10.94 7.98 1.06
C THR A 79 -11.05 8.67 -0.28
N ARG A 80 -12.27 9.02 -0.67
CA ARG A 80 -12.55 9.76 -1.90
C ARG A 80 -13.54 10.86 -1.60
N ASN A 81 -13.16 12.09 -1.94
CA ASN A 81 -14.04 13.25 -1.85
C ASN A 81 -14.32 13.77 -3.26
N PHE A 82 -15.58 14.03 -3.58
CA PHE A 82 -15.98 14.67 -4.83
C PHE A 82 -17.27 15.45 -4.67
N GLN A 83 -17.41 16.53 -5.43
CA GLN A 83 -18.59 17.39 -5.44
C GLN A 83 -19.71 16.75 -6.25
N ASP A 84 -20.96 16.98 -5.86
CA ASP A 84 -22.11 16.58 -6.65
C ASP A 84 -22.13 17.38 -7.97
N PRO A 85 -22.26 16.72 -9.13
CA PRO A 85 -22.26 17.40 -10.43
C PRO A 85 -23.49 18.29 -10.65
N VAL A 86 -24.59 18.03 -9.94
CA VAL A 86 -25.86 18.78 -10.00
C VAL A 86 -25.88 19.86 -8.92
N GLU A 87 -25.51 19.51 -7.68
CA GLU A 87 -25.55 20.41 -6.52
C GLU A 87 -24.14 20.81 -6.07
N LYS A 88 -23.66 21.98 -6.51
CA LYS A 88 -22.30 22.47 -6.16
C LYS A 88 -22.10 22.67 -4.66
N ASP A 89 -23.16 22.89 -3.90
CA ASP A 89 -23.06 23.05 -2.45
C ASP A 89 -22.97 21.70 -1.73
N VAL A 90 -23.03 20.57 -2.44
CA VAL A 90 -22.98 19.22 -1.89
C VAL A 90 -21.69 18.53 -2.31
N SER A 91 -21.01 17.91 -1.36
CA SER A 91 -19.89 17.00 -1.60
C SER A 91 -20.13 15.66 -0.93
N TYR A 92 -19.56 14.61 -1.52
CA TYR A 92 -19.59 13.25 -1.00
C TYR A 92 -18.20 12.86 -0.52
N ASN A 93 -18.10 12.49 0.75
CA ASN A 93 -16.91 11.85 1.30
C ASN A 93 -17.18 10.36 1.47
N ILE A 94 -16.46 9.53 0.73
CA ILE A 94 -16.56 8.07 0.80
C ILE A 94 -15.30 7.53 1.47
N VAL A 95 -15.49 6.77 2.55
CA VAL A 95 -14.43 6.03 3.23
C VAL A 95 -14.60 4.55 2.91
N ALA A 96 -13.59 3.95 2.28
CA ALA A 96 -13.56 2.52 1.98
C ALA A 96 -12.48 1.84 2.83
N THR A 97 -12.87 0.73 3.45
CA THR A 97 -11.97 -0.17 4.16
C THR A 97 -12.05 -1.54 3.52
N ALA A 98 -10.95 -2.00 2.95
CA ALA A 98 -10.81 -3.34 2.40
C ALA A 98 -9.88 -4.17 3.29
N ASP A 99 -10.26 -5.42 3.48
CA ASP A 99 -9.50 -6.44 4.21
C ASP A 99 -9.21 -7.59 3.23
N VAL A 100 -7.94 -7.92 3.08
CA VAL A 100 -7.47 -8.95 2.16
C VAL A 100 -6.81 -10.04 2.98
N ASN A 101 -7.41 -11.23 2.99
CA ASN A 101 -6.90 -12.38 3.73
C ASN A 101 -6.49 -13.50 2.78
N ALA A 102 -5.52 -14.31 3.22
CA ALA A 102 -5.12 -15.51 2.50
C ALA A 102 -6.13 -16.64 2.78
N GLU A 103 -6.48 -17.38 1.74
CA GLU A 103 -7.33 -18.57 1.80
C GLU A 103 -6.65 -19.67 0.98
N ASP A 104 -5.74 -20.41 1.61
CA ASP A 104 -4.85 -21.38 0.97
C ASP A 104 -4.04 -20.77 -0.21
N GLU A 105 -4.28 -21.21 -1.44
CA GLU A 105 -3.67 -20.67 -2.67
C GLU A 105 -4.43 -19.44 -3.22
N ASN A 106 -5.59 -19.15 -2.64
CA ASN A 106 -6.47 -18.06 -3.00
C ASN A 106 -6.37 -16.91 -1.98
N SER A 107 -7.12 -15.86 -2.24
CA SER A 107 -7.29 -14.75 -1.30
C SER A 107 -8.72 -14.28 -1.31
N ILE A 108 -9.23 -13.91 -0.14
CA ILE A 108 -10.55 -13.33 0.03
C ILE A 108 -10.42 -11.84 0.29
N VAL A 109 -11.16 -11.04 -0.47
CA VAL A 109 -11.26 -9.60 -0.27
C VAL A 109 -12.62 -9.30 0.31
N THR A 110 -12.67 -8.66 1.46
CA THR A 110 -13.88 -8.08 2.05
C THR A 110 -13.76 -6.57 2.04
N ILE A 111 -14.82 -5.85 1.64
CA ILE A 111 -14.81 -4.39 1.59
C ILE A 111 -16.06 -3.83 2.26
N ALA A 112 -15.87 -2.78 3.05
CA ALA A 112 -16.93 -1.97 3.59
C ALA A 112 -16.70 -0.51 3.17
N ALA A 113 -17.78 0.21 2.88
CA ALA A 113 -17.70 1.63 2.56
C ALA A 113 -18.77 2.40 3.31
N SER A 114 -18.42 3.60 3.76
CA SER A 114 -19.32 4.57 4.37
C SER A 114 -19.31 5.84 3.54
N GLN A 115 -20.48 6.45 3.37
CA GLN A 115 -20.65 7.70 2.67
C GLN A 115 -21.17 8.77 3.64
N GLN A 116 -20.50 9.92 3.64
CA GLN A 116 -20.97 11.15 4.25
C GLN A 116 -21.34 12.14 3.14
N THR A 117 -22.54 12.71 3.25
CA THR A 117 -22.98 13.83 2.40
C THR A 117 -22.75 15.12 3.16
N ILE A 118 -21.94 16.00 2.59
CA ILE A 118 -21.49 17.25 3.21
C ILE A 118 -22.14 18.39 2.44
N LEU A 119 -22.91 19.23 3.14
CA LEU A 119 -23.46 20.47 2.61
C LEU A 119 -22.54 21.64 3.01
N HIS A 120 -22.06 22.35 2.01
CA HIS A 120 -21.30 23.59 2.12
C HIS A 120 -22.28 24.76 2.02
N ARG A 121 -22.44 25.51 3.10
CA ARG A 121 -23.23 26.75 3.11
C ARG A 121 -22.30 27.94 3.16
N GLU A 122 -22.45 28.84 2.20
CA GLU A 122 -21.83 30.15 2.22
C GLU A 122 -22.84 31.18 2.72
N TRP A 123 -22.48 31.92 3.76
CA TRP A 123 -23.26 33.05 4.26
C TRP A 123 -22.45 34.33 4.12
N HIS A 124 -23.06 35.35 3.52
CA HIS A 124 -22.47 36.67 3.44
C HIS A 124 -22.89 37.51 4.64
N THR A 125 -21.91 37.97 5.42
CA THR A 125 -22.14 38.96 6.47
C THR A 125 -22.01 40.36 5.87
N TRP A 126 -23.10 41.13 5.97
CA TRP A 126 -23.20 42.48 5.42
C TRP A 126 -22.97 43.50 6.52
N TRP A 127 -22.08 44.46 6.25
CA TRP A 127 -21.91 45.58 7.16
C TRP A 127 -23.09 46.54 7.03
N LYS A 128 -23.66 46.91 8.18
CA LYS A 128 -24.77 47.85 8.26
C LYS A 128 -24.22 49.24 8.57
N LEU A 129 -24.07 50.09 7.54
CA LEU A 129 -23.85 51.51 7.76
C LEU A 129 -25.18 52.16 8.13
N LEU A 130 -25.28 52.71 9.35
CA LEU A 130 -26.44 53.44 9.84
C LEU A 130 -27.78 52.67 9.77
N TRP A 131 -27.79 51.38 10.13
CA TRP A 131 -28.98 50.52 10.28
C TRP A 131 -29.92 50.36 9.07
N ILE A 132 -29.72 51.06 7.95
CA ILE A 132 -30.75 51.21 6.91
C ILE A 132 -30.32 50.65 5.54
N ILE A 133 -29.02 50.52 5.22
CA ILE A 133 -28.60 50.06 3.87
C ILE A 133 -27.39 49.09 3.95
N PRO A 134 -27.49 47.84 3.45
CA PRO A 134 -26.35 46.95 3.27
C PRO A 134 -25.57 47.33 1.99
N ILE A 135 -24.42 47.99 2.13
CA ILE A 135 -23.69 48.56 0.97
C ILE A 135 -22.51 47.66 0.53
N PHE A 136 -21.85 46.94 1.45
CA PHE A 136 -20.70 46.08 1.11
C PHE A 136 -20.71 44.78 1.92
N PRO A 137 -20.44 43.61 1.31
CA PRO A 137 -20.19 42.37 2.04
C PRO A 137 -18.84 42.50 2.77
N THR A 138 -18.86 42.36 4.09
CA THR A 138 -17.65 42.48 4.93
C THR A 138 -17.00 41.15 5.26
N GLY A 139 -17.69 40.04 5.03
CA GLY A 139 -17.14 38.71 5.23
C GLY A 139 -17.98 37.62 4.57
N THR A 140 -17.30 36.57 4.14
CA THR A 140 -17.87 35.29 3.73
C THR A 140 -17.61 34.30 4.85
N GLU A 141 -18.65 33.72 5.43
CA GLU A 141 -18.53 32.63 6.39
C GLU A 141 -18.90 31.32 5.69
N TYR A 142 -17.99 30.34 5.78
CA TYR A 142 -18.17 29.01 5.18
C TYR A 142 -18.50 28.02 6.29
N GLN A 143 -19.67 27.41 6.22
CA GLN A 143 -20.11 26.37 7.15
C GLN A 143 -20.25 25.03 6.42
N THR A 144 -19.57 24.01 6.91
CA THR A 144 -19.68 22.63 6.44
C THR A 144 -20.53 21.82 7.41
N VAL A 145 -21.61 21.21 6.92
CA VAL A 145 -22.51 20.38 7.74
C VAL A 145 -22.68 19.01 7.09
N VAL A 146 -22.48 17.94 7.86
CA VAL A 146 -22.79 16.58 7.41
C VAL A 146 -24.31 16.40 7.49
N THR A 147 -24.96 16.17 6.35
CA THR A 147 -26.42 16.06 6.26
C THR A 147 -26.91 14.61 6.28
N LYS A 148 -26.09 13.68 5.78
CA LYS A 148 -26.37 12.24 5.78
C LYS A 148 -25.08 11.47 6.00
N GLU A 149 -25.17 10.39 6.78
CA GLU A 149 -24.08 9.44 6.99
C GLU A 149 -24.67 8.02 7.01
N GLY A 150 -23.98 7.08 6.36
CA GLY A 150 -24.38 5.68 6.38
C GLY A 150 -23.47 4.78 5.57
N ASN A 151 -23.59 3.47 5.79
CA ASN A 151 -22.89 2.48 5.00
C ASN A 151 -23.46 2.43 3.57
N VAL A 152 -22.57 2.24 2.60
CA VAL A 152 -22.96 1.93 1.22
C VAL A 152 -23.54 0.52 1.21
N THR A 153 -24.79 0.38 0.81
CA THR A 153 -25.49 -0.92 0.74
C THR A 153 -25.85 -1.34 -0.68
N ASP A 154 -25.46 -0.53 -1.66
CA ASP A 154 -25.72 -0.79 -3.06
C ASP A 154 -24.89 -1.98 -3.58
N ALA A 155 -25.57 -3.00 -4.11
CA ALA A 155 -24.92 -4.20 -4.61
C ALA A 155 -24.13 -3.93 -5.90
N ALA A 156 -24.55 -2.94 -6.71
CA ALA A 156 -23.84 -2.60 -7.95
C ALA A 156 -22.46 -2.01 -7.65
N PHE A 157 -22.36 -1.13 -6.65
CA PHE A 157 -21.08 -0.62 -6.14
C PHE A 157 -20.06 -1.74 -5.86
N TYR A 158 -20.44 -2.76 -5.08
CA TYR A 158 -19.54 -3.85 -4.73
C TYR A 158 -19.18 -4.71 -5.95
N LYS A 159 -20.16 -5.02 -6.80
CA LYS A 159 -19.95 -5.78 -8.03
C LYS A 159 -18.95 -5.08 -8.96
N ASP A 160 -19.07 -3.77 -9.15
CA ASP A 160 -18.22 -2.99 -10.04
C ASP A 160 -16.80 -2.86 -9.49
N PHE A 161 -16.66 -2.69 -8.17
CA PHE A 161 -15.37 -2.75 -7.48
C PHE A 161 -14.69 -4.10 -7.72
N PHE A 162 -15.38 -5.19 -7.45
CA PHE A 162 -14.86 -6.54 -7.60
C PHE A 162 -14.51 -6.92 -9.04
N ALA A 163 -15.29 -6.48 -10.02
CA ALA A 163 -14.95 -6.65 -11.44
C ALA A 163 -13.65 -5.91 -11.81
N SER A 164 -13.45 -4.73 -11.23
CA SER A 164 -12.24 -3.93 -11.41
C SER A 164 -11.02 -4.60 -10.77
N VAL A 165 -11.18 -5.16 -9.56
CA VAL A 165 -10.13 -5.95 -8.89
C VAL A 165 -9.76 -7.17 -9.70
N SER A 166 -10.73 -7.93 -10.22
CA SER A 166 -10.48 -9.10 -11.08
C SER A 166 -9.61 -8.73 -12.28
N THR A 167 -9.94 -7.63 -12.95
CA THR A 167 -9.17 -7.14 -14.11
C THR A 167 -7.73 -6.79 -13.72
N ALA A 168 -7.55 -6.18 -12.54
CA ALA A 168 -6.22 -5.84 -12.02
C ALA A 168 -5.41 -7.08 -11.60
N VAL A 169 -6.06 -8.10 -11.03
CA VAL A 169 -5.45 -9.39 -10.70
C VAL A 169 -4.98 -10.08 -11.98
N ASP A 170 -5.83 -10.19 -12.99
CA ASP A 170 -5.47 -10.82 -14.27
C ASP A 170 -4.28 -10.13 -14.95
N ALA A 171 -4.27 -8.79 -14.93
CA ALA A 171 -3.15 -8.00 -15.42
C ALA A 171 -1.86 -8.26 -14.61
N SER A 172 -1.97 -8.43 -13.29
CA SER A 172 -0.82 -8.72 -12.43
C SER A 172 -0.24 -10.11 -12.68
N ILE A 173 -1.10 -11.11 -12.91
CA ILE A 173 -0.71 -12.49 -13.24
C ILE A 173 -0.01 -12.50 -14.60
N ALA A 174 -0.57 -11.82 -15.61
CA ALA A 174 0.04 -11.71 -16.93
C ALA A 174 1.43 -11.04 -16.87
N ALA A 175 1.55 -9.95 -16.11
CA ALA A 175 2.82 -9.25 -15.91
C ALA A 175 3.86 -10.12 -15.17
N ALA A 176 3.43 -10.88 -14.15
CA ALA A 176 4.30 -11.80 -13.43
C ALA A 176 4.83 -12.93 -14.33
N LYS A 177 3.96 -13.52 -15.16
CA LYS A 177 4.35 -14.54 -16.15
C LYS A 177 5.35 -13.98 -17.16
N ALA A 178 5.09 -12.79 -17.71
CA ALA A 178 6.00 -12.15 -18.66
C ALA A 178 7.38 -11.86 -18.04
N LYS A 179 7.41 -11.38 -16.78
CA LYS A 179 8.66 -11.14 -16.04
C LYS A 179 9.41 -12.45 -15.79
N ALA A 180 8.71 -13.52 -15.41
CA ALA A 180 9.31 -14.83 -15.18
C ALA A 180 9.95 -15.40 -16.46
N LEU A 181 9.26 -15.29 -17.61
CA LEU A 181 9.80 -15.72 -18.90
C LEU A 181 11.06 -14.92 -19.28
N LYS A 182 11.06 -13.61 -19.07
CA LYS A 182 12.23 -12.77 -19.34
C LYS A 182 13.44 -13.17 -18.47
N LEU A 183 13.22 -13.39 -17.17
CA LEU A 183 14.27 -13.83 -16.25
C LEU A 183 14.78 -15.24 -16.60
N ALA A 184 13.91 -16.14 -17.05
CA ALA A 184 14.31 -17.47 -17.50
C ALA A 184 15.16 -17.42 -18.78
N ALA A 185 14.79 -16.55 -19.74
CA ALA A 185 15.56 -16.35 -20.96
C ALA A 185 16.95 -15.76 -20.68
N GLU A 186 17.03 -14.72 -19.84
CA GLU A 186 18.30 -14.10 -19.45
C GLU A 186 19.23 -15.09 -18.72
N LYS A 187 18.66 -15.93 -17.84
CA LYS A 187 19.42 -16.98 -17.18
C LYS A 187 19.93 -18.03 -18.17
N ALA A 188 19.12 -18.44 -19.14
CA ALA A 188 19.52 -19.41 -20.16
C ALA A 188 20.65 -18.87 -21.06
N GLU A 189 20.61 -17.58 -21.40
CA GLU A 189 21.69 -16.92 -22.16
C GLU A 189 22.99 -16.81 -21.35
N ALA A 190 22.90 -16.48 -20.05
CA ALA A 190 24.06 -16.45 -19.17
C ALA A 190 24.70 -17.84 -18.99
N ASP A 191 23.87 -18.88 -18.82
CA ASP A 191 24.35 -20.26 -18.69
C ASP A 191 24.98 -20.76 -20.01
N ALA A 192 24.42 -20.39 -21.17
CA ALA A 192 24.98 -20.71 -22.48
C ALA A 192 26.32 -19.99 -22.74
N ALA A 193 26.44 -18.72 -22.34
CA ALA A 193 27.68 -17.96 -22.45
C ALA A 193 28.78 -18.53 -21.52
N ALA A 194 28.42 -18.93 -20.30
CA ALA A 194 29.34 -19.59 -19.37
C ALA A 194 29.84 -20.94 -19.93
N ALA A 195 28.95 -21.75 -20.52
CA ALA A 195 29.32 -23.02 -21.15
C ALA A 195 30.26 -22.82 -22.37
N ALA A 196 30.01 -21.79 -23.18
CA ALA A 196 30.87 -21.45 -24.32
C ALA A 196 32.26 -20.98 -23.88
N ALA A 197 32.36 -20.20 -22.80
CA ALA A 197 33.63 -19.75 -22.24
C ALA A 197 34.48 -20.92 -21.69
N VAL A 198 33.84 -21.89 -21.03
CA VAL A 198 34.53 -23.11 -20.55
C VAL A 198 35.05 -23.94 -21.73
N LYS A 199 34.26 -24.08 -22.80
CA LYS A 199 34.68 -24.79 -24.01
C LYS A 199 35.86 -24.08 -24.71
N ALA A 200 35.81 -22.76 -24.86
CA ALA A 200 36.89 -21.97 -25.45
C ALA A 200 38.18 -22.05 -24.63
N ALA A 201 38.10 -22.04 -23.29
CA ALA A 201 39.26 -22.20 -22.42
C ALA A 201 39.87 -23.62 -22.51
N ALA A 202 39.04 -24.65 -22.65
CA ALA A 202 39.51 -26.03 -22.85
C ALA A 202 40.22 -26.22 -24.20
N GLU A 203 39.69 -25.64 -25.27
CA GLU A 203 40.30 -25.68 -26.61
C GLU A 203 41.62 -24.90 -26.64
N ALA A 204 41.69 -23.73 -26.01
CA ALA A 204 42.93 -22.95 -25.89
C ALA A 204 44.03 -23.71 -25.12
N LYS A 205 43.65 -24.43 -24.06
CA LYS A 205 44.59 -25.26 -23.28
C LYS A 205 45.12 -26.45 -24.10
N ALA A 206 44.27 -27.09 -24.89
CA ALA A 206 44.68 -28.21 -25.75
C ALA A 206 45.64 -27.77 -26.87
N VAL A 207 45.43 -26.59 -27.46
CA VAL A 207 46.32 -26.03 -28.50
C VAL A 207 47.68 -25.65 -27.90
N ALA A 208 47.70 -25.07 -26.70
CA ALA A 208 48.95 -24.73 -26.00
C ALA A 208 49.78 -25.99 -25.64
N GLU A 209 49.11 -27.07 -25.22
CA GLU A 209 49.77 -28.34 -24.89
C GLU A 209 50.33 -29.05 -26.13
N ALA A 210 49.63 -28.99 -27.27
CA ALA A 210 50.12 -29.50 -28.54
C ALA A 210 51.33 -28.71 -29.07
N ALA A 211 51.32 -27.39 -28.94
CA ALA A 211 52.45 -26.54 -29.33
C ALA A 211 53.69 -26.77 -28.45
N ALA A 212 53.52 -26.98 -27.14
CA ALA A 212 54.60 -27.32 -26.23
C ALA A 212 55.24 -28.67 -26.57
N LYS A 213 54.43 -29.66 -27.00
CA LYS A 213 54.92 -30.98 -27.39
C LYS A 213 55.70 -30.94 -28.72
N ALA A 214 55.26 -30.15 -29.68
CA ALA A 214 55.98 -29.93 -30.95
C ALA A 214 57.30 -29.17 -30.76
N ALA A 215 57.35 -28.20 -29.83
CA ALA A 215 58.58 -27.50 -29.48
C ALA A 215 59.61 -28.40 -28.77
N ALA A 216 59.15 -29.35 -27.96
CA ALA A 216 60.02 -30.33 -27.31
C ALA A 216 60.61 -31.35 -28.31
N GLU A 217 59.89 -31.70 -29.37
CA GLU A 217 60.38 -32.60 -30.43
C GLU A 217 61.40 -31.90 -31.34
N SER A 218 61.24 -30.59 -31.59
CA SER A 218 62.24 -29.76 -32.30
C SER A 218 63.52 -29.50 -31.49
N ALA A 219 63.49 -29.63 -30.16
CA ALA A 219 64.66 -29.45 -29.29
C ALA A 219 65.51 -30.73 -29.16
N ALA A 220 65.00 -31.90 -29.60
CA ALA A 220 65.73 -33.16 -29.55
C ALA A 220 66.75 -33.33 -30.70
N GLU A 221 66.70 -32.50 -31.75
CA GLU A 221 67.66 -32.52 -32.87
C GLU A 221 68.84 -31.55 -32.70
N SER A 222 68.97 -30.91 -31.53
CA SER A 222 70.08 -29.98 -31.25
C SER A 222 70.63 -30.15 -29.84
N ALA A 223 71.16 -31.33 -29.50
CA ALA A 223 71.94 -31.51 -28.27
C ALA A 223 73.04 -32.61 -28.40
N ALA A 224 74.21 -32.21 -28.90
CA ALA A 224 75.53 -32.72 -28.53
C ALA A 224 76.38 -31.44 -28.36
N GLU A 225 77.12 -31.14 -27.28
CA GLU A 225 77.86 -31.92 -26.29
C GLU A 225 77.99 -31.11 -24.97
N PRO A 226 78.48 -31.72 -23.87
CA PRO A 226 78.43 -31.19 -22.50
C PRO A 226 79.77 -30.64 -21.99
N VAL A 227 79.73 -29.75 -20.99
CA VAL A 227 80.77 -29.65 -19.95
C VAL A 227 80.22 -29.00 -18.67
N ALA A 228 80.39 -29.71 -17.56
CA ALA A 228 80.13 -29.31 -16.17
C ALA A 228 81.46 -28.88 -15.49
N PRO A 229 81.55 -28.73 -14.15
CA PRO A 229 80.86 -27.81 -13.23
C PRO A 229 81.85 -27.06 -12.29
N THR A 230 81.39 -26.03 -11.56
CA THR A 230 81.99 -25.69 -10.25
C THR A 230 80.94 -25.15 -9.27
N SER A 231 80.94 -25.76 -8.08
CA SER A 231 80.24 -25.40 -6.84
C SER A 231 80.67 -24.04 -6.27
N ASP A 232 79.78 -23.36 -5.54
CA ASP A 232 79.87 -23.08 -4.08
C ASP A 232 78.73 -22.10 -3.67
N ALA A 233 77.86 -22.47 -2.73
CA ALA A 233 77.79 -21.98 -1.35
C ALA A 233 76.94 -20.72 -1.08
N THR A 234 75.84 -20.98 -0.35
CA THR A 234 75.53 -20.39 0.97
C THR A 234 74.66 -19.11 1.07
N GLN A 235 73.47 -19.37 1.63
CA GLN A 235 72.69 -18.63 2.65
C GLN A 235 71.49 -17.73 2.29
N PRO A 236 70.45 -17.72 3.17
CA PRO A 236 69.16 -17.09 2.92
C PRO A 236 69.00 -15.75 3.65
N VAL A 237 68.26 -14.82 3.06
CA VAL A 237 67.70 -13.66 3.77
C VAL A 237 66.28 -13.42 3.29
N ALA A 238 65.36 -13.35 4.26
CA ALA A 238 63.95 -12.99 4.07
C ALA A 238 63.79 -11.57 3.48
N PRO A 239 62.63 -11.25 2.91
CA PRO A 239 61.80 -10.31 3.65
C PRO A 239 60.29 -10.61 3.62
N VAL A 240 59.69 -10.34 4.78
CA VAL A 240 58.27 -10.03 4.97
C VAL A 240 57.98 -8.66 4.35
N VAL A 241 56.92 -8.55 3.54
CA VAL A 241 56.24 -7.28 3.26
C VAL A 241 54.73 -7.51 3.09
N GLU A 242 53.99 -6.60 3.68
CA GLU A 242 52.54 -6.51 3.85
C GLU A 242 51.79 -6.15 2.55
N GLY A 243 50.48 -6.42 2.51
CA GLY A 243 49.65 -6.06 1.36
C GLY A 243 48.14 -6.24 1.55
N VAL A 244 47.59 -5.56 2.56
CA VAL A 244 46.24 -4.95 2.66
C VAL A 244 45.07 -5.66 1.95
N SER A 245 44.21 -6.28 2.77
CA SER A 245 42.84 -6.65 2.41
C SER A 245 41.89 -5.56 2.89
N ALA A 246 41.15 -4.92 1.97
CA ALA A 246 40.16 -3.89 2.26
C ALA A 246 38.79 -4.36 1.80
N SER A 247 37.96 -4.80 2.76
CA SER A 247 36.52 -4.98 2.60
C SER A 247 35.79 -3.67 2.94
N PRO A 248 34.78 -3.24 2.16
CA PRO A 248 33.93 -2.12 2.55
C PRO A 248 32.83 -2.60 3.52
N VAL A 249 32.86 -2.13 4.77
CA VAL A 249 31.70 -2.17 5.68
C VAL A 249 31.07 -0.79 5.69
N VAL A 250 29.88 -0.72 5.10
CA VAL A 250 28.98 0.44 5.15
C VAL A 250 28.20 0.35 6.46
N THR A 251 28.49 1.26 7.40
CA THR A 251 27.66 1.49 8.59
C THR A 251 26.75 2.69 8.32
N PRO A 252 25.42 2.56 8.44
CA PRO A 252 24.52 3.68 8.23
C PRO A 252 24.54 4.65 9.42
N ALA A 253 24.46 5.94 9.09
CA ALA A 253 24.35 7.06 10.01
C ALA A 253 23.05 6.97 10.84
N GLN A 254 23.22 7.01 12.16
CA GLN A 254 22.15 7.21 13.12
C GLN A 254 21.74 8.68 13.06
N VAL A 255 20.56 8.95 12.52
CA VAL A 255 19.93 10.28 12.54
C VAL A 255 19.32 10.50 13.92
N ASP A 256 19.86 11.48 14.62
CA ASP A 256 19.21 12.17 15.73
C ASP A 256 17.84 12.68 15.28
N SER A 257 16.80 12.35 16.05
CA SER A 257 15.49 12.98 15.95
C SER A 257 15.00 13.27 17.36
N THR A 258 15.38 14.45 17.84
CA THR A 258 14.76 15.15 18.96
C THR A 258 13.31 15.50 18.60
N PRO A 259 12.30 15.13 19.40
CA PRO A 259 11.01 15.79 19.35
C PRO A 259 10.98 16.92 20.39
N ALA A 260 10.87 18.15 19.91
CA ALA A 260 10.50 19.31 20.72
C ALA A 260 9.13 19.82 20.28
N ALA A 261 8.33 20.20 21.29
CA ALA A 261 7.11 21.02 21.23
C ALA A 261 5.85 20.36 20.62
N SER A 262 4.62 20.62 21.05
CA SER A 262 4.07 21.39 22.17
C SER A 262 2.58 21.00 22.22
N ALA A 263 2.05 20.68 23.39
CA ALA A 263 0.61 20.55 23.58
C ALA A 263 0.03 21.91 24.02
N PRO A 264 -0.94 22.51 23.32
CA PRO A 264 -1.75 23.57 23.89
C PRO A 264 -2.85 22.97 24.78
N ALA A 265 -2.98 23.55 25.98
CA ALA A 265 -4.00 23.23 26.96
C ALA A 265 -5.42 23.55 26.42
N PRO A 266 -6.45 22.77 26.79
CA PRO A 266 -7.83 23.19 26.58
C PRO A 266 -8.18 24.31 27.55
N ALA A 267 -8.57 25.45 26.98
CA ALA A 267 -9.19 26.56 27.69
C ALA A 267 -10.54 26.12 28.27
N ALA A 268 -10.69 26.36 29.56
CA ALA A 268 -11.98 26.34 30.24
C ALA A 268 -12.80 27.58 29.86
N ALA A 269 -14.10 27.41 29.63
CA ALA A 269 -15.14 28.42 29.83
C ALA A 269 -16.52 27.79 29.54
N PRO A 270 -17.63 28.42 29.96
CA PRO A 270 -17.93 29.10 31.23
C PRO A 270 -18.96 28.35 32.08
#